data_AF-A0A929EFJ7-F1
#
_entry.id   AF-A0A929EFJ7-F1
#
_cell.length_a   1.000
_cell.length_b   1.000
_cell.length_c   1.000
_cell.angle_alpha   90.00
_cell.angle_beta   90.00
_cell.angle_gamma   90.00
#
_symmetry.space_group_name_H-M   'P 1'
#
loop_
_entity.id
_entity.type
_entity.pdbx_description
1 polymer ?
#
loop_
_entity_poly.entity_id
_entity_poly.type
_entity_poly.pdbx_seq_one_letter_code
_entity_poly.pdbx_strand_id
1 'polypeptide(L)'
;KYGVNYFDKVINPNIRDVVRDVIGKYPAEKIASDRAVISGELKARIDKKFEYLPFVLNEVSLRNIQLPKIVLKKVEEVQIAKQEEQKLAMVENQAKKQQKIQTIQANTRLIEITTKAKAEAERQKISADAKAYQLKVEAQAIAEANNLIAKSITTELIRYKSIEKWTGMYPKLLMQGNDANTILQLPKLDD
;
A
#
# COMPACT_ATOMS: atom_id res chain seq x y z
N LYS A 1 -56.17 65.38 0.44
CA LYS A 1 -56.56 64.19 1.24
C LYS A 1 -56.33 62.96 0.39
N TYR A 2 -55.40 62.09 0.78
CA TYR A 2 -55.27 60.80 0.12
C TYR A 2 -56.60 60.05 0.33
N GLY A 3 -57.37 59.86 -0.74
CA GLY A 3 -58.66 59.19 -0.69
C GLY A 3 -58.52 57.68 -0.48
N VAL A 4 -59.51 56.92 -0.92
CA VAL A 4 -59.58 55.44 -0.92
C VAL A 4 -58.34 54.71 -1.49
N ASN A 5 -57.44 55.42 -2.20
CA ASN A 5 -56.21 54.88 -2.78
C ASN A 5 -54.95 55.11 -1.93
N TYR A 6 -55.08 55.42 -0.64
CA TYR A 6 -53.93 55.60 0.26
C TYR A 6 -53.06 54.33 0.35
N PHE A 7 -53.71 53.17 0.40
CA PHE A 7 -53.03 51.87 0.42
C PHE A 7 -52.18 51.66 -0.83
N ASP A 8 -52.74 51.86 -2.02
CA ASP A 8 -52.02 51.60 -3.28
C ASP A 8 -50.95 52.64 -3.61
N LYS A 9 -51.12 53.89 -3.18
CA LYS A 9 -50.20 54.98 -3.51
C LYS A 9 -49.09 55.22 -2.48
N VAL A 10 -49.32 54.86 -1.22
CA VAL A 10 -48.37 55.16 -0.14
C VAL A 10 -47.86 53.88 0.51
N ILE A 11 -48.75 52.94 0.85
CA ILE A 11 -48.35 51.74 1.59
C ILE A 11 -47.67 50.73 0.67
N ASN A 12 -48.30 50.38 -0.46
CA ASN A 12 -47.81 49.36 -1.38
C ASN A 12 -46.41 49.69 -1.96
N PRO A 13 -46.10 50.94 -2.38
CA PRO A 13 -44.76 51.31 -2.83
C PRO A 13 -43.71 51.17 -1.72
N ASN A 14 -44.00 51.65 -0.51
CA ASN A 14 -43.07 51.53 0.62
C ASN A 14 -42.80 50.06 1.01
N ILE A 15 -43.82 49.20 1.01
CA ILE A 15 -43.64 47.76 1.25
C ILE A 15 -42.80 47.15 0.14
N ARG A 16 -43.09 47.45 -1.14
CA ARG A 16 -42.35 46.92 -2.28
C ARG A 16 -40.88 47.30 -2.24
N ASP A 17 -40.57 48.53 -1.88
CA ASP A 17 -39.19 49.01 -1.76
C ASP A 17 -38.44 48.23 -0.66
N VAL A 18 -39.05 48.08 0.52
CA VAL A 18 -38.45 47.32 1.63
C VAL A 18 -38.26 45.85 1.27
N VAL A 19 -39.24 45.24 0.60
CA VAL A 19 -39.16 43.85 0.10
C VAL A 19 -38.02 43.70 -0.90
N ARG A 20 -37.88 44.62 -1.85
CA ARG A 20 -36.82 44.59 -2.86
C ARG A 20 -35.44 44.71 -2.22
N ASP A 21 -35.32 45.57 -1.23
CA ASP A 21 -34.08 45.83 -0.48
C ASP A 21 -33.60 44.60 0.31
N VAL A 22 -34.53 43.89 0.96
CA VAL A 22 -34.21 42.70 1.76
C VAL A 22 -33.89 41.53 0.83
N ILE A 23 -34.74 41.25 -0.16
CA ILE A 23 -34.55 40.12 -1.07
C ILE A 23 -33.28 40.28 -1.92
N GLY A 24 -32.92 41.50 -2.30
CA GLY A 24 -31.70 41.77 -3.08
C GLY A 24 -30.39 41.38 -2.38
N LYS A 25 -30.40 41.18 -1.06
CA LYS A 25 -29.22 40.75 -0.29
C LYS A 25 -29.02 39.23 -0.27
N TYR A 26 -30.05 38.46 -0.62
CA TYR A 26 -30.00 37.00 -0.55
C TYR A 26 -29.90 36.40 -1.96
N PRO A 27 -29.03 35.40 -2.18
CA PRO A 27 -28.99 34.68 -3.45
C PRO A 27 -30.32 33.94 -3.66
N ALA A 28 -30.80 33.88 -4.91
CA ALA A 28 -32.13 33.37 -5.25
C ALA A 28 -32.42 31.96 -4.70
N GLU A 29 -31.37 31.13 -4.60
CA GLU A 29 -31.40 29.76 -4.07
C GLU A 29 -31.71 29.70 -2.57
N LYS A 30 -31.26 30.69 -1.80
CA LYS A 30 -31.45 30.73 -0.34
C LYS A 30 -32.75 31.40 0.09
N ILE A 31 -33.40 32.16 -0.79
CA ILE A 31 -34.68 32.84 -0.48
C ILE A 31 -35.76 31.82 -0.07
N ALA A 32 -35.80 30.66 -0.72
CA ALA A 32 -36.78 29.61 -0.42
C ALA A 32 -36.51 28.94 0.93
N SER A 33 -35.23 28.70 1.26
CA SER A 33 -34.80 28.04 2.49
C SER A 33 -34.91 28.96 3.71
N ASP A 34 -34.50 30.23 3.58
CA ASP A 34 -34.41 31.19 4.67
C ASP A 34 -35.68 32.07 4.79
N ARG A 35 -36.82 31.62 4.23
CA ARG A 35 -38.07 32.40 4.16
C ARG A 35 -38.53 32.97 5.51
N ALA A 36 -38.35 32.20 6.58
CA ALA A 36 -38.79 32.58 7.92
C ALA A 36 -37.93 33.73 8.48
N VAL A 37 -36.62 33.67 8.23
CA VAL A 37 -35.66 34.71 8.62
C VAL A 37 -35.94 35.99 7.83
N ILE A 38 -36.16 35.85 6.52
CA ILE A 38 -36.49 36.98 5.64
C ILE A 38 -37.82 37.64 6.05
N SER A 39 -38.87 36.85 6.36
CA SER A 39 -40.14 37.37 6.87
C SER A 39 -39.97 38.15 8.19
N GLY A 40 -39.13 37.65 9.11
CA GLY A 40 -38.81 38.35 10.36
C GLY A 40 -38.07 39.66 10.14
N GLU A 41 -37.03 39.67 9.29
CA GLU A 41 -36.28 40.88 8.93
C GLU A 41 -37.16 41.90 8.21
N LEU A 42 -38.03 41.43 7.33
CA LEU A 42 -38.98 42.25 6.59
C LEU A 42 -39.99 42.92 7.52
N LYS A 43 -40.55 42.18 8.48
CA LYS A 43 -41.43 42.74 9.52
C LYS A 43 -40.73 43.85 10.29
N ALA A 44 -39.50 43.61 10.78
CA ALA A 44 -38.76 44.60 11.54
C ALA A 44 -38.46 45.89 10.73
N ARG A 45 -38.13 45.77 9.44
CA ARG A 45 -37.90 46.94 8.57
C ARG A 45 -39.18 47.68 8.22
N ILE A 46 -40.27 46.94 7.98
CA ILE A 46 -41.60 47.51 7.73
C ILE A 46 -42.05 48.25 8.98
N ASP A 47 -42.03 47.64 10.16
CA ASP A 47 -42.40 48.27 11.43
C ASP A 47 -41.68 49.61 11.64
N LYS A 48 -40.34 49.65 11.47
CA LYS A 48 -39.54 50.90 11.56
C LYS A 48 -39.95 51.98 10.56
N LYS A 49 -40.33 51.60 9.34
CA LYS A 49 -40.78 52.54 8.30
C LYS A 49 -42.20 53.04 8.56
N PHE A 50 -42.99 52.29 9.30
CA PHE A 50 -44.40 52.55 9.55
C PHE A 50 -44.70 53.08 10.97
N GLU A 51 -43.69 53.29 11.82
CA GLU A 51 -43.81 53.97 13.13
C GLU A 51 -44.51 55.34 13.07
N TYR A 52 -44.40 56.05 11.94
CA TYR A 52 -44.99 57.38 11.75
C TYR A 52 -46.42 57.34 11.19
N LEU A 53 -46.98 56.14 10.99
CA LEU A 53 -48.28 55.94 10.34
C LEU A 53 -49.27 55.27 11.30
N PRO A 54 -50.55 55.70 11.33
CA PRO A 54 -51.53 55.23 12.30
C PRO A 54 -52.14 53.87 11.89
N PHE A 55 -51.30 52.84 11.72
CA PHE A 55 -51.77 51.48 11.44
C PHE A 55 -50.95 50.42 12.16
N VAL A 56 -51.55 49.26 12.38
CA VAL A 56 -50.92 48.11 13.03
C VAL A 56 -50.66 47.04 11.99
N LEU A 57 -49.39 46.61 11.87
CA LEU A 57 -48.98 45.52 11.00
C LEU A 57 -49.09 44.19 11.77
N ASN A 58 -49.96 43.29 11.32
CA ASN A 58 -50.14 41.99 12.00
C ASN A 58 -49.04 40.99 11.58
N GLU A 59 -48.98 40.66 10.28
CA GLU A 59 -48.07 39.65 9.75
C GLU A 59 -47.69 39.94 8.30
N VAL A 60 -46.42 39.68 7.95
CA VAL A 60 -45.93 39.77 6.57
C VAL A 60 -45.40 38.41 6.16
N SER A 61 -46.14 37.75 5.28
CA SER A 61 -45.83 36.40 4.80
C SER A 61 -45.58 36.41 3.29
N LEU A 62 -44.43 35.84 2.89
CA LEU A 62 -44.07 35.66 1.49
C LEU A 62 -44.86 34.48 0.91
N ARG A 63 -45.79 34.75 -0.01
CA ARG A 63 -46.66 33.71 -0.59
C ARG A 63 -46.09 33.07 -1.84
N ASN A 64 -45.70 33.86 -2.83
CA ASN A 64 -45.33 33.34 -4.14
C ASN A 64 -44.03 33.98 -4.63
N ILE A 65 -42.95 33.19 -4.66
CA ILE A 65 -41.64 33.61 -5.17
C ILE A 65 -41.52 33.03 -6.58
N GLN A 66 -41.70 33.87 -7.59
CA GLN A 66 -41.53 33.47 -8.99
C GLN A 66 -40.09 33.79 -9.41
N LEU A 67 -39.23 32.78 -9.49
CA LEU A 67 -37.87 32.97 -10.02
C LEU A 67 -37.92 33.19 -11.54
N PRO A 68 -37.23 34.21 -12.10
CA PRO A 68 -37.12 34.39 -13.53
C PRO A 68 -36.41 33.20 -14.19
N LYS A 69 -36.96 32.68 -15.29
CA LYS A 69 -36.43 31.51 -16.04
C LYS A 69 -34.96 31.63 -16.49
N ILE A 70 -34.41 32.84 -16.55
CA ILE A 70 -33.02 33.12 -16.95
C ILE A 70 -32.01 32.64 -15.90
N VAL A 71 -32.37 32.69 -14.61
CA VAL A 71 -31.47 32.27 -13.52
C VAL A 71 -31.37 30.75 -13.43
N LEU A 72 -32.47 30.03 -13.69
CA LEU A 72 -32.50 28.56 -13.73
C LEU A 72 -31.46 27.99 -14.71
N LYS A 73 -31.36 28.54 -15.93
CA LYS A 73 -30.38 28.07 -16.93
C LYS A 73 -28.93 28.25 -16.49
N LYS A 74 -28.60 29.41 -15.90
CA LYS A 74 -27.23 29.68 -15.43
C LYS A 74 -26.87 28.85 -14.19
N VAL A 75 -27.82 28.61 -13.29
CA VAL A 75 -27.59 27.75 -12.12
C VAL A 75 -27.33 26.31 -12.58
N GLU A 76 -28.08 25.83 -13.58
CA GLU A 76 -27.88 24.51 -14.17
C GLU A 76 -26.50 24.39 -14.84
N GLU A 77 -26.08 25.37 -15.65
CA GLU A 77 -24.74 25.41 -16.26
C GLU A 77 -23.61 25.42 -15.21
N VAL A 78 -23.72 26.26 -14.17
CA VAL A 78 -22.72 26.34 -13.09
C VAL A 78 -22.68 25.05 -12.27
N GLN A 79 -23.82 24.40 -12.04
CA GLN A 79 -23.89 23.12 -11.35
C GLN A 79 -23.23 22.00 -12.18
N ILE A 80 -23.48 21.96 -13.49
CA ILE A 80 -22.85 20.99 -14.40
C ILE A 80 -21.33 21.19 -14.40
N ALA A 81 -20.85 22.43 -14.55
CA ALA A 81 -19.42 22.73 -14.55
C ALA A 81 -18.74 22.32 -13.23
N LYS A 82 -19.37 22.61 -12.09
CA LYS A 82 -18.86 22.21 -10.77
C LYS A 82 -18.85 20.69 -10.59
N GLN A 83 -19.85 19.99 -11.10
CA GLN A 83 -19.93 18.54 -11.04
C GLN A 83 -18.87 17.88 -11.93
N GLU A 84 -18.58 18.48 -13.09
CA GLU A 84 -17.52 18.02 -14.01
C GLU A 84 -16.13 18.23 -13.39
N GLU A 85 -15.86 19.40 -12.80
CA GLU A 85 -14.62 19.68 -12.07
C GLU A 85 -14.40 18.68 -10.92
N GLN A 86 -15.44 18.40 -10.13
CA GLN A 86 -15.38 17.41 -9.04
C GLN A 86 -15.09 15.99 -9.56
N LYS A 87 -15.71 15.59 -10.67
CA LYS A 87 -15.44 14.29 -11.30
C LYS A 87 -13.98 14.21 -11.79
N LEU A 88 -13.49 15.25 -12.46
CA LEU A 88 -12.11 15.32 -12.93
C LEU A 88 -11.12 15.24 -11.76
N ALA A 89 -11.35 15.99 -10.69
CA ALA A 89 -10.50 15.95 -9.49
C ALA A 89 -10.50 14.56 -8.82
N MET A 90 -11.63 13.85 -8.82
CA MET A 90 -11.71 12.48 -8.32
C MET A 90 -10.91 11.51 -9.18
N VAL A 91 -11.01 11.61 -10.51
CA VAL A 91 -10.27 10.77 -11.46
C VAL A 91 -8.77 11.04 -11.35
N GLU A 92 -8.33 12.30 -11.26
CA GLU A 92 -6.91 12.63 -11.06
C GLU A 92 -6.36 12.05 -9.76
N ASN A 93 -7.11 12.18 -8.67
CA ASN A 93 -6.71 11.63 -7.37
C ASN A 93 -6.65 10.11 -7.41
N GLN A 94 -7.57 9.45 -8.11
CA GLN A 94 -7.51 8.01 -8.34
C GLN A 94 -6.30 7.61 -9.20
N ALA A 95 -6.02 8.32 -10.29
CA ALA A 95 -4.87 8.07 -11.15
C ALA A 95 -3.54 8.22 -10.39
N LYS A 96 -3.39 9.28 -9.59
CA LYS A 96 -2.21 9.50 -8.72
C LYS A 96 -2.02 8.38 -7.70
N LYS A 97 -3.12 7.88 -7.09
CA LYS A 97 -3.07 6.74 -6.17
C LYS A 97 -2.63 5.47 -6.88
N GLN A 98 -3.18 5.18 -8.05
CA GLN A 98 -2.82 3.99 -8.85
C GLN A 98 -1.34 4.03 -9.28
N GLN A 99 -0.83 5.19 -9.72
CA GLN A 99 0.58 5.36 -10.05
C GLN A 99 1.49 5.06 -8.84
N LYS A 100 1.16 5.59 -7.65
CA LYS A 100 1.92 5.29 -6.42
C LYS A 100 1.88 3.81 -6.04
N ILE A 101 0.73 3.15 -6.18
CA ILE A 101 0.61 1.72 -5.90
C ILE A 101 1.50 0.92 -6.86
N GLN A 102 1.50 1.28 -8.15
CA GLN A 102 2.32 0.61 -9.16
C GLN A 102 3.82 0.78 -8.87
N THR A 103 4.28 1.97 -8.47
CA THR A 103 5.69 2.19 -8.12
C THR A 103 6.08 1.46 -6.85
N ILE A 104 5.21 1.42 -5.83
CA ILE A 104 5.45 0.65 -4.60
C ILE A 104 5.54 -0.84 -4.91
N GLN A 105 4.65 -1.39 -5.73
CA GLN A 105 4.67 -2.80 -6.13
C GLN A 105 5.94 -3.14 -6.90
N ALA A 106 6.37 -2.29 -7.83
CA ALA A 106 7.63 -2.48 -8.57
C ALA A 106 8.84 -2.51 -7.62
N ASN A 107 8.93 -1.55 -6.71
CA ASN A 107 10.01 -1.49 -5.72
C ASN A 107 9.99 -2.70 -4.76
N THR A 108 8.80 -3.10 -4.30
CA THR A 108 8.62 -4.25 -3.41
C THR A 108 9.09 -5.54 -4.09
N ARG A 109 8.75 -5.73 -5.37
CA ARG A 109 9.19 -6.90 -6.14
C ARG A 109 10.71 -6.94 -6.30
N LEU A 110 11.35 -5.80 -6.54
CA LEU A 110 12.82 -5.72 -6.61
C LEU A 110 13.46 -6.06 -5.25
N ILE A 111 12.90 -5.56 -4.15
CA ILE A 111 13.35 -5.89 -2.79
C ILE A 111 13.17 -7.39 -2.52
N GLU A 112 12.03 -7.97 -2.89
CA GLU A 112 11.76 -9.40 -2.70
C GLU A 112 12.74 -10.29 -3.49
N ILE A 113 13.02 -9.94 -4.75
CA ILE A 113 13.99 -10.68 -5.57
C ILE A 113 15.40 -10.57 -4.96
N THR A 114 15.83 -9.37 -4.59
CA THR A 114 17.17 -9.16 -4.04
C THR A 114 17.34 -9.78 -2.65
N THR A 115 16.31 -9.74 -1.80
CA THR A 115 16.32 -10.41 -0.49
C THR A 115 16.32 -11.91 -0.62
N LYS A 116 15.51 -12.48 -1.54
CA LYS A 116 15.55 -13.92 -1.84
C LYS A 116 16.90 -14.36 -2.39
N ALA A 117 17.46 -13.63 -3.34
CA ALA A 117 18.78 -13.92 -3.91
C ALA A 117 19.88 -13.85 -2.84
N LYS A 118 19.86 -12.84 -1.97
CA LYS A 118 20.78 -12.74 -0.82
C LYS A 118 20.61 -13.90 0.15
N ALA A 119 19.37 -14.23 0.53
CA ALA A 119 19.08 -15.34 1.42
C ALA A 119 19.53 -16.68 0.84
N GLU A 120 19.38 -16.89 -0.47
CA GLU A 120 19.85 -18.10 -1.13
C GLU A 120 21.38 -18.19 -1.20
N ALA A 121 22.05 -17.09 -1.54
CA ALA A 121 23.52 -17.02 -1.52
C ALA A 121 24.08 -17.29 -0.12
N GLU A 122 23.44 -16.74 0.93
CA GLU A 122 23.82 -16.95 2.32
C GLU A 122 23.56 -18.39 2.78
N ARG A 123 22.41 -18.98 2.39
CA ARG A 123 22.14 -20.41 2.62
C ARG A 123 23.18 -21.32 1.97
N GLN A 124 23.61 -21.01 0.74
CA GLN A 124 24.64 -21.78 0.05
C GLN A 124 25.99 -21.67 0.75
N LYS A 125 26.39 -20.48 1.20
CA LYS A 125 27.60 -20.28 2.01
C LYS A 125 27.55 -21.07 3.30
N ILE A 126 26.47 -20.92 4.08
CA ILE A 126 26.28 -21.66 5.34
C ILE A 126 26.31 -23.17 5.09
N SER A 127 25.69 -23.66 4.01
CA SER A 127 25.73 -25.09 3.66
C SER A 127 27.13 -25.56 3.27
N ALA A 128 27.88 -24.77 2.51
CA ALA A 128 29.27 -25.09 2.16
C ALA A 128 30.18 -25.08 3.39
N ASP A 129 30.04 -24.09 4.27
CA ASP A 129 30.77 -24.00 5.53
C ASP A 129 30.42 -25.16 6.46
N ALA A 130 29.14 -25.54 6.55
CA ALA A 130 28.69 -26.69 7.31
C ALA A 130 29.30 -28.00 6.78
N LYS A 131 29.32 -28.21 5.46
CA LYS A 131 29.95 -29.38 4.83
C LYS A 131 31.47 -29.41 5.05
N ALA A 132 32.14 -28.26 4.93
CA ALA A 132 33.57 -28.14 5.19
C ALA A 132 33.90 -28.44 6.66
N TYR A 133 33.07 -27.95 7.58
CA TYR A 133 33.20 -28.26 9.00
C TYR A 133 32.99 -29.75 9.28
N GLN A 134 31.93 -30.35 8.73
CA GLN A 134 31.66 -31.80 8.84
C GLN A 134 32.86 -32.62 8.34
N LEU A 135 33.36 -32.33 7.15
CA LEU A 135 34.52 -33.04 6.58
C LEU A 135 35.78 -32.88 7.45
N LYS A 136 36.01 -31.68 8.00
CA LYS A 136 37.15 -31.44 8.89
C LYS A 136 37.05 -32.25 10.17
N VAL A 137 35.87 -32.27 10.81
CA VAL A 137 35.63 -33.06 12.02
C VAL A 137 35.74 -34.54 11.73
N GLU A 138 35.20 -35.02 10.61
CA GLU A 138 35.34 -36.42 10.17
C GLU A 138 36.80 -36.78 9.91
N ALA A 139 37.54 -35.94 9.18
CA ALA A 139 38.96 -36.16 8.91
C ALA A 139 39.80 -36.17 10.20
N GLN A 140 39.49 -35.29 11.15
CA GLN A 140 40.12 -35.28 12.48
C GLN A 140 39.79 -36.56 13.25
N ALA A 141 38.53 -36.99 13.27
CA ALA A 141 38.10 -38.22 13.93
C ALA A 141 38.76 -39.47 13.31
N ILE A 142 38.87 -39.54 11.98
CA ILE A 142 39.57 -40.64 11.28
C ILE A 142 41.07 -40.59 11.59
N ALA A 143 41.70 -39.42 11.59
CA ALA A 143 43.11 -39.28 11.92
C ALA A 143 43.40 -39.71 13.37
N GLU A 144 42.56 -39.29 14.31
CA GLU A 144 42.64 -39.73 15.71
C GLU A 144 42.42 -41.24 15.85
N ALA A 145 41.43 -41.80 15.16
CA ALA A 145 41.18 -43.24 15.13
C ALA A 145 42.37 -44.01 14.56
N ASN A 146 42.94 -43.57 13.43
CA ASN A 146 44.14 -44.17 12.84
C ASN A 146 45.34 -44.11 13.79
N ASN A 147 45.52 -42.98 14.49
CA ASN A 147 46.59 -42.82 15.49
C ASN A 147 46.41 -43.77 16.68
N LEU A 148 45.18 -43.94 17.18
CA LEU A 148 44.87 -44.88 18.27
C LEU A 148 45.06 -46.33 17.84
N ILE A 149 44.57 -46.68 16.64
CA ILE A 149 44.76 -47.99 16.05
C ILE A 149 46.26 -48.28 15.92
N ALA A 150 47.05 -47.37 15.32
CA ALA A 150 48.49 -47.51 15.18
C ALA A 150 49.21 -47.72 16.53
N LYS A 151 48.85 -46.97 17.58
CA LYS A 151 49.40 -47.16 18.94
C LYS A 151 49.05 -48.51 19.54
N SER A 152 47.86 -49.05 19.24
CA SER A 152 47.39 -50.34 19.75
C SER A 152 47.91 -51.53 18.94
N ILE A 153 48.54 -51.29 17.78
CA ILE A 153 49.09 -52.34 16.94
C ILE A 153 50.53 -52.63 17.41
N THR A 154 50.71 -53.79 18.05
CA THR A 154 52.01 -54.42 18.25
C THR A 154 52.40 -55.24 17.02
N THR A 155 53.69 -55.27 16.69
CA THR A 155 54.26 -56.01 15.53
C THR A 155 53.82 -57.48 15.48
N GLU A 156 53.64 -58.10 16.65
CA GLU A 156 53.16 -59.47 16.78
C GLU A 156 51.68 -59.64 16.36
N LEU A 157 50.82 -58.65 16.63
CA LEU A 157 49.41 -58.67 16.24
C LEU A 157 49.24 -58.48 14.72
N ILE A 158 50.10 -57.68 14.07
CA ILE A 158 50.13 -57.58 12.60
C ILE A 158 50.47 -58.94 11.99
N ARG A 159 51.49 -59.63 12.53
CA ARG A 159 51.84 -60.99 12.09
C ARG A 159 50.70 -61.97 12.30
N TYR A 160 50.02 -61.94 13.45
CA TYR A 160 48.87 -62.81 13.69
C TYR A 160 47.70 -62.53 12.73
N LYS A 161 47.34 -61.26 12.54
CA LYS A 161 46.28 -60.84 11.60
C LYS A 161 46.63 -61.13 10.15
N SER A 162 47.90 -61.00 9.76
CA SER A 162 48.35 -61.32 8.41
C SER A 162 48.29 -62.82 8.16
N ILE A 163 48.68 -63.66 9.12
CA ILE A 163 48.52 -65.12 9.05
C ILE A 163 47.04 -65.53 9.03
N GLU A 164 46.18 -64.88 9.82
CA GLU A 164 44.73 -65.13 9.89
C GLU A 164 44.01 -64.78 8.58
N LYS A 165 44.34 -63.63 7.97
CA LYS A 165 43.79 -63.22 6.66
C LYS A 165 44.50 -63.88 5.48
N TRP A 166 45.54 -64.67 5.71
CA TRP A 166 46.19 -65.43 4.66
C TRP A 166 45.37 -66.68 4.34
N THR A 167 44.44 -66.52 3.41
CA THR A 167 43.62 -67.62 2.88
C THR A 167 44.41 -68.47 1.89
N GLY A 168 45.60 -68.97 2.25
CA GLY A 168 46.34 -70.10 1.64
C GLY A 168 46.37 -70.30 0.10
N MET A 169 45.95 -69.33 -0.71
CA MET A 169 45.78 -69.44 -2.14
C MET A 169 46.56 -68.33 -2.80
N TYR A 170 47.55 -68.73 -3.60
CA TYR A 170 48.26 -67.84 -4.49
C TYR A 170 47.28 -67.17 -5.46
N PRO A 171 47.48 -65.88 -5.79
CA PRO A 171 46.66 -65.20 -6.79
C PRO A 171 46.80 -65.91 -8.13
N LYS A 172 45.72 -66.57 -8.57
CA LYS A 172 45.58 -67.09 -9.94
C LYS A 172 45.35 -65.93 -10.89
N LEU A 173 46.40 -65.18 -11.19
CA LEU A 173 46.50 -64.44 -12.43
C LEU A 173 47.96 -64.37 -12.88
N LEU A 174 48.45 -65.51 -13.38
CA LEU A 174 49.64 -65.57 -14.23
C LEU A 174 49.29 -66.48 -15.40
N MET A 175 48.67 -65.91 -16.43
CA MET A 175 48.78 -66.37 -17.81
C MET A 175 47.91 -65.47 -18.69
N GLN A 176 48.51 -64.42 -19.26
CA GLN A 176 48.56 -64.20 -20.71
C GLN A 176 49.18 -62.82 -21.01
N GLY A 177 50.35 -62.82 -21.66
CA GLY A 177 50.85 -61.69 -22.45
C GLY A 177 52.19 -61.08 -21.99
N ASN A 178 53.26 -61.44 -22.72
CA ASN A 178 54.58 -60.79 -22.84
C ASN A 178 54.90 -59.63 -21.88
N ASP A 179 55.78 -59.87 -20.91
CA ASP A 179 57.16 -59.35 -20.95
C ASP A 179 57.93 -59.90 -19.75
N ALA A 180 59.12 -60.42 -20.02
CA ALA A 180 60.01 -60.99 -19.02
C ALA A 180 60.63 -59.90 -18.15
N ASN A 181 59.90 -59.43 -17.13
CA ASN A 181 60.42 -58.90 -15.87
C ASN A 181 59.29 -58.25 -15.07
N THR A 182 58.71 -58.98 -14.11
CA THR A 182 58.11 -58.41 -12.89
C THR A 182 57.67 -59.56 -11.98
N ILE A 183 58.63 -60.12 -11.25
CA ILE A 183 58.31 -60.81 -10.00
C ILE A 183 57.97 -59.70 -9.00
N LEU A 184 56.81 -59.83 -8.34
CA LEU A 184 56.36 -58.95 -7.27
C LEU A 184 57.43 -58.95 -6.15
N GLN A 185 58.34 -57.98 -6.17
CA GLN A 185 59.23 -57.72 -5.04
C GLN A 185 58.41 -57.11 -3.92
N LEU A 186 58.31 -57.82 -2.80
CA LEU A 186 57.90 -57.21 -1.54
C LEU A 186 58.90 -56.09 -1.21
N PRO A 187 58.44 -54.89 -0.81
CA PRO A 187 59.35 -53.87 -0.31
C PRO A 187 60.06 -54.42 0.94
N LYS A 188 61.40 -54.38 0.94
CA LYS A 188 62.20 -54.66 2.13
C LYS A 188 61.77 -53.68 3.22
N LEU A 189 61.38 -54.22 4.36
CA LEU A 189 61.32 -53.51 5.62
C LEU A 189 62.74 -53.57 6.20
N ASP A 190 63.42 -52.42 6.27
CA ASP A 190 64.64 -52.27 7.05
C ASP A 190 64.30 -52.39 8.55
N ASP A 191 65.19 -53.04 9.30
CA ASP A 191 65.13 -53.25 10.75
C ASP A 191 65.08 -51.95 11.57
#